data_AF-A0A5K1CNL6-F1
#
_entry.id   AF-A0A5K1CNL6-F1
#
_cell.length_a   1.000
_cell.length_b   1.000
_cell.length_c   1.000
_cell.angle_alpha   90.00
_cell.angle_beta   90.00
_cell.angle_gamma   90.00
#
_symmetry.space_group_name_H-M   'P 1'
#
loop_
_entity.id
_entity.type
_entity.pdbx_description
1 polymer ?
#
loop_
_entity_poly.entity_id
_entity_poly.type
_entity_poly.pdbx_seq_one_letter_code
_entity_poly.pdbx_strand_id
1 'polypeptide(L)' 'FEYDDWLATQCGYPKVENWRRKMYAEVSKRRRAQPETYRDEWDDHDLVLQAQEHFLSLKT' A
#
# COMPACT_ATOMS: atom_id res chain seq x y z
N PHE A 1 5.49 5.79 -6.96
CA PHE A 1 6.44 4.97 -6.20
C PHE A 1 7.79 4.81 -6.88
N GLU A 2 7.94 5.02 -8.20
CA GLU A 2 9.28 5.00 -8.84
C GLU A 2 10.24 6.04 -8.23
N TYR A 3 9.72 7.23 -7.91
CA TYR A 3 10.48 8.26 -7.21
C TYR A 3 10.94 7.80 -5.82
N ASP A 4 10.04 7.19 -5.04
CA ASP A 4 10.35 6.64 -3.73
C ASP A 4 11.39 5.51 -3.81
N ASP A 5 11.31 4.64 -4.82
CA ASP A 5 12.27 3.57 -5.07
C ASP A 5 13.64 4.08 -5.48
N TRP A 6 13.66 5.14 -6.30
CA TRP A 6 14.89 5.82 -6.68
C TRP A 6 15.57 6.40 -5.45
N LEU A 7 14.84 7.13 -4.60
CA LEU A 7 15.36 7.66 -3.33
C LEU A 7 15.82 6.54 -2.40
N ALA A 8 15.03 5.48 -2.22
CA ALA A 8 15.39 4.34 -1.38
C ALA A 8 16.71 3.71 -1.85
N THR A 9 16.91 3.60 -3.16
CA THR A 9 18.16 3.11 -3.75
C THR A 9 19.34 4.03 -3.43
N GLN A 10 19.16 5.36 -3.49
CA GLN A 10 20.21 6.32 -3.12
C GLN A 10 20.59 6.21 -1.64
N CYS A 11 19.64 5.86 -0.78
CA CYS A 11 19.84 5.77 0.67
C CYS A 11 20.22 4.36 1.16
N GLY A 12 20.26 3.34 0.29
CA GLY A 12 20.49 1.95 0.72
C GLY A 12 19.32 1.31 1.48
N TYR A 13 18.09 1.80 1.25
CA TYR A 13 16.87 1.31 1.88
C TYR A 13 16.07 0.36 0.96
N PRO A 14 15.24 -0.52 1.53
CA PRO A 14 14.28 -1.31 0.76
C PRO A 14 13.32 -0.45 -0.06
N LYS A 15 12.94 -0.95 -1.24
CA LYS A 15 11.92 -0.35 -2.11
C LYS A 15 10.53 -0.47 -1.50
N VAL A 16 9.58 0.34 -1.97
CA VAL A 16 8.20 0.31 -1.46
C VAL A 16 7.54 -1.01 -1.81
N GLU A 17 6.84 -1.58 -0.82
CA GLU A 17 6.22 -2.89 -0.88
C GLU A 17 5.09 -2.96 -1.90
N ASN A 18 4.91 -4.12 -2.53
CA ASN A 18 3.88 -4.30 -3.55
C ASN A 18 2.45 -4.14 -3.00
N TRP A 19 2.17 -4.63 -1.79
CA TRP A 19 0.85 -4.47 -1.15
C TRP A 19 0.50 -2.98 -0.99
N ARG A 20 1.48 -2.13 -0.67
CA ARG A 20 1.29 -0.69 -0.48
C ARG A 20 0.96 0.02 -1.79
N ARG A 21 1.61 -0.39 -2.90
CA ARG A 21 1.28 0.12 -4.25
C ARG A 21 -0.13 -0.25 -4.67
N LYS A 22 -0.53 -1.50 -4.42
CA LYS A 22 -1.87 -2.01 -4.73
C LYS A 22 -2.94 -1.26 -3.92
N MET A 23 -2.75 -1.09 -2.61
CA MET A 23 -3.67 -0.32 -1.76
C MET A 23 -3.85 1.10 -2.28
N TYR A 24 -2.76 1.79 -2.62
CA TYR A 24 -2.81 3.15 -3.18
C TYR A 24 -3.60 3.21 -4.49
N ALA A 25 -3.44 2.22 -5.37
CA ALA A 25 -4.18 2.15 -6.62
C ALA A 25 -5.68 1.88 -6.39
N GLU A 26 -6.03 0.93 -5.52
CA GLU A 26 -7.43 0.59 -5.25
C GLU A 26 -8.17 1.71 -4.54
N VAL A 27 -7.58 2.33 -3.50
CA VAL A 27 -8.20 3.49 -2.85
C VAL A 27 -8.35 4.67 -3.82
N SER A 28 -7.41 4.86 -4.74
CA SER A 28 -7.50 5.91 -5.76
C SER A 28 -8.63 5.65 -6.77
N LYS A 29 -8.89 4.39 -7.14
CA LYS A 29 -10.04 4.00 -7.97
C LYS A 29 -11.35 4.22 -7.22
N ARG A 30 -11.45 3.73 -5.98
CA ARG A 30 -12.68 3.86 -5.17
C ARG A 30 -13.00 5.31 -4.84
N ARG A 31 -12.01 6.13 -4.46
CA ARG A 31 -12.21 7.56 -4.23
C ARG A 31 -12.83 8.28 -5.44
N ARG A 32 -12.53 7.83 -6.67
CA ARG A 32 -13.15 8.37 -7.89
C ARG A 32 -14.55 7.81 -8.15
N ALA A 33 -14.77 6.53 -7.87
CA ALA A 33 -16.05 5.86 -8.16
C ALA A 33 -17.12 6.09 -7.07
N GLN A 34 -16.70 6.21 -5.81
CA GLN A 34 -17.54 6.23 -4.60
C GLN A 34 -16.95 7.23 -3.58
N PRO A 35 -16.88 8.53 -3.89
CA PRO A 35 -16.21 9.52 -3.05
C PRO A 35 -16.77 9.65 -1.63
N GLU A 36 -18.05 9.34 -1.43
CA GLU A 36 -18.72 9.42 -0.12
C GLU A 36 -18.48 8.19 0.75
N THR A 37 -18.36 6.99 0.16
CA THR A 37 -18.32 5.72 0.93
C THR A 37 -16.96 5.01 0.90
N TYR A 38 -16.00 5.40 0.06
CA TYR A 38 -14.73 4.67 -0.09
C TYR A 38 -13.88 4.53 1.19
N ARG A 39 -14.19 5.32 2.23
CA ARG A 39 -13.53 5.26 3.54
C ARG A 39 -14.14 4.20 4.46
N ASP A 40 -15.41 3.88 4.26
CA ASP A 40 -16.17 2.95 5.09
C ASP A 40 -16.37 1.60 4.38
N GLU A 41 -16.41 1.61 3.05
CA GLU A 41 -16.65 0.45 2.19
C GLU A 41 -15.41 0.12 1.36
N TRP A 42 -14.81 -1.03 1.64
CA TRP A 42 -13.68 -1.55 0.89
C TRP A 42 -13.60 -3.07 0.87
N ASP A 43 -13.03 -3.62 -0.21
CA ASP A 43 -12.87 -5.05 -0.46
C ASP A 43 -11.41 -5.41 -0.79
N ASP A 44 -10.45 -4.83 -0.09
CA ASP A 44 -9.00 -5.09 -0.20
C ASP A 44 -8.43 -5.73 1.07
N HIS A 45 -9.23 -6.61 1.69
CA HIS A 45 -8.86 -7.35 2.90
C HIS A 45 -7.58 -8.18 2.71
N ASP A 46 -7.36 -8.73 1.51
CA ASP A 46 -6.14 -9.48 1.18
C ASP A 46 -4.88 -8.61 1.23
N LEU A 47 -4.98 -7.34 0.84
CA LEU A 47 -3.88 -6.40 0.91
C LEU A 47 -3.59 -6.02 2.37
N VAL A 48 -4.64 -5.85 3.18
CA VAL A 48 -4.50 -5.59 4.62
C VAL A 48 -3.77 -6.74 5.31
N LEU A 49 -4.11 -7.99 4.99
CA LEU A 49 -3.41 -9.16 5.51
C LEU A 49 -1.93 -9.18 5.11
N GLN A 50 -1.60 -8.93 3.82
CA GLN A 50 -0.21 -8.83 3.36
C GLN A 50 0.59 -7.75 4.11
N ALA A 51 -0.04 -6.60 4.39
CA ALA A 51 0.59 -5.54 5.17
C ALA A 51 0.86 -5.99 6.61
N GLN A 52 -0.11 -6.63 7.25
CA GLN A 52 0.01 -7.15 8.62
C GLN A 52 1.10 -8.21 8.73
N GLU A 53 1.14 -9.18 7.81
CA GLU A 53 2.20 -10.20 7.75
C GLU A 53 3.59 -9.56 7.60
N HIS A 54 3.72 -8.57 6.70
CA HIS A 54 4.97 -7.83 6.55
C HIS A 54 5.36 -7.12 7.85
N PHE A 55 4.43 -6.42 8.51
CA PHE A 55 4.71 -5.73 9.78
C PHE A 55 5.08 -6.67 10.92
N LEU A 56 4.51 -7.88 10.96
CA LEU A 56 4.90 -8.91 11.92
C LEU A 56 6.33 -9.41 11.64
N SER A 57 6.69 -9.60 10.37
CA SER A 57 8.04 -10.04 10.00
C SER A 57 9.14 -9.03 10.40
N LEU A 58 8.82 -7.73 10.47
CA LEU A 58 9.75 -6.67 10.87
C LEU A 58 10.00 -6.56 12.39
N LYS A 59 9.19 -7.23 13.23
CA LYS A 59 9.31 -7.20 14.70
C LYS A 59 10.20 -8.31 15.28
N THR A 60 10.90 -9.04 14.42
CA THR A 60 11.75 -10.20 14.76
C THR A 60 13.20 -9.88 14.45
#